data_AF-A0A353ZR72-F1
#
_entry.id   AF-A0A353ZR72-F1
#
_cell.length_a   1.000
_cell.length_b   1.000
_cell.length_c   1.000
_cell.angle_alpha   90.00
_cell.angle_beta   90.00
_cell.angle_gamma   90.00
#
_symmetry.space_group_name_H-M   'P 1'
#
loop_
_entity.id
_entity.type
_entity.pdbx_description
1 polymer ?
#
loop_
_entity_poly.entity_id
_entity_poly.type
_entity_poly.pdbx_seq_one_letter_code
_entity_poly.pdbx_strand_id
1 'polypeptide(L)'
;QLMDALDEVYTSWMRDIRLGKSRLMIAKSLLDNVGTGNGQAFNAEQEAYSSMNLLAGADSKLADQIEMVQFNIRVQEHKETSAQLVQDILRLAGYSSETFGIYDGGGPVKTATEIESKQQRSLLTRDRKIRLWRPAIARIIEKLLAVDNALFNTPLTVQQPDVWFPDGVQDSPLSIAQTVQALKAAGVISDQIAVGMVHPDWDEDEVLEEVARIQAEQQAAMPAALPDPMFLHPDDGSLADGTAQHGQASNRDSG
;
A
#
# COMPACT_ATOMS: atom_id res chain seq x y z
N GLN A 1 9.57 21.67 13.24
CA GLN A 1 10.83 21.97 12.52
C GLN A 1 10.75 21.59 11.04
N LEU A 2 10.55 20.32 10.65
CA LEU A 2 10.51 19.98 9.20
C LEU A 2 9.30 20.60 8.46
N MET A 3 8.12 20.62 9.08
CA MET A 3 6.94 21.28 8.50
C MET A 3 7.15 22.79 8.36
N ASP A 4 7.70 23.43 9.39
CA ASP A 4 7.99 24.87 9.38
C ASP A 4 9.02 25.21 8.27
N ALA A 5 10.01 24.35 8.06
CA ALA A 5 11.00 24.50 6.99
C ALA A 5 10.36 24.37 5.60
N LEU A 6 9.38 23.47 5.42
CA LEU A 6 8.63 23.35 4.17
C LEU A 6 7.82 24.62 3.88
N ASP A 7 7.15 25.16 4.89
CA ASP A 7 6.39 26.40 4.78
C ASP A 7 7.30 27.60 4.42
N GLU A 8 8.51 27.65 4.98
CA GLU A 8 9.51 28.66 4.65
C GLU A 8 9.97 28.57 3.19
N VAL A 9 10.28 27.37 2.69
CA VAL A 9 10.68 27.15 1.29
C VAL A 9 9.56 27.56 0.33
N TYR A 10 8.32 27.17 0.60
CA TYR A 10 7.17 27.60 -0.22
C TYR A 10 6.97 29.11 -0.20
N THR A 11 7.13 29.74 0.97
CA THR A 11 7.04 31.20 1.11
C THR A 11 8.15 31.89 0.31
N SER A 12 9.38 31.38 0.36
CA SER A 12 10.51 31.89 -0.43
C SER A 12 10.26 31.72 -1.93
N TRP A 13 9.74 30.58 -2.36
CA TRP A 13 9.45 30.32 -3.78
C TRP A 13 8.38 31.28 -4.32
N MET A 14 7.28 31.46 -3.60
CA MET A 14 6.23 32.41 -3.98
C MET A 14 6.72 33.86 -3.99
N ARG A 15 7.67 34.20 -3.09
CA ARG A 15 8.34 35.50 -3.09
C ARG A 15 9.23 35.67 -4.32
N ASP A 16 10.01 34.66 -4.70
CA ASP A 16 10.86 34.71 -5.88
C ASP A 16 10.06 34.84 -7.17
N ILE A 17 8.92 34.16 -7.29
CA ILE A 17 8.01 34.34 -8.43
C ILE A 17 7.50 35.79 -8.50
N ARG A 18 7.19 36.40 -7.34
CA ARG A 18 6.71 37.79 -7.28
C ARG A 18 7.81 38.79 -7.62
N LEU A 19 9.04 38.55 -7.17
CA LEU A 19 10.20 39.39 -7.44
C LEU A 19 10.76 39.21 -8.85
N GLY A 20 10.61 38.02 -9.43
CA GLY A 20 10.98 37.69 -10.80
C GLY A 20 10.07 38.26 -11.88
N LYS A 21 9.03 39.03 -11.51
CA LYS A 21 8.28 39.85 -12.46
C LYS A 21 9.23 40.87 -13.08
N SER A 22 9.32 40.89 -14.41
CA SER A 22 10.16 41.83 -15.16
C SER A 22 9.85 43.27 -14.75
N ARG A 23 10.91 44.06 -14.54
CA ARG A 23 10.80 45.50 -14.35
C ARG A 23 11.57 46.15 -15.50
N LEU A 24 10.89 47.04 -16.22
CA LEU A 24 11.50 47.82 -17.28
C LEU A 24 12.09 49.08 -16.64
N MET A 25 13.41 49.20 -16.61
CA MET A 25 14.10 50.38 -16.10
C MET A 25 14.34 51.34 -17.26
N ILE A 26 13.70 52.51 -17.21
CA ILE A 26 13.75 53.51 -18.27
C ILE A 26 14.54 54.71 -17.77
N ALA A 27 15.51 55.17 -18.55
CA ALA A 27 16.24 56.39 -18.26
C ALA A 27 15.30 57.60 -18.22
N LYS A 28 15.53 58.50 -17.25
CA LYS A 28 14.70 59.70 -17.05
C LYS A 28 14.64 60.62 -18.27
N SER A 29 15.65 60.56 -19.15
CA SER A 29 15.69 61.28 -20.42
C SER A 29 14.63 60.83 -21.43
N LEU A 30 14.09 59.62 -21.27
CA LEU A 30 13.09 59.01 -22.15
C LEU A 30 11.66 59.09 -21.58
N LEU A 31 11.47 59.76 -20.44
CA LEU A 31 10.15 59.97 -19.85
C LEU A 31 9.56 61.29 -20.34
N ASP A 32 8.33 61.25 -20.84
CA ASP A 32 7.61 62.45 -21.25
C ASP A 32 7.08 63.21 -20.03
N ASN A 33 7.19 64.53 -20.09
CA ASN A 33 6.67 65.40 -19.04
C ASN A 33 5.17 65.62 -19.25
N VAL A 34 4.33 65.11 -18.35
CA VAL A 34 2.85 65.15 -18.45
C VAL A 34 2.27 66.45 -17.86
N GLY A 35 3.10 67.49 -17.73
CA GLY A 35 2.72 68.82 -17.27
C GLY A 35 3.08 69.11 -15.81
N THR A 36 3.06 70.40 -15.46
CA THR A 36 3.50 70.90 -14.14
C THR A 36 2.68 70.28 -13.01
N GLY A 37 3.34 69.46 -12.18
CA GLY A 37 2.74 68.78 -11.02
C GLY A 37 2.29 67.33 -11.26
N ASN A 38 2.29 66.83 -12.50
CA ASN A 38 1.78 65.49 -12.83
C ASN A 38 2.87 64.41 -13.03
N GLY A 39 4.15 64.76 -12.81
CA GLY A 39 5.27 63.82 -12.93
C GLY A 39 5.66 63.52 -14.38
N GLN A 40 6.53 62.51 -14.56
CA GLN A 40 6.99 62.06 -15.87
C GLN A 40 6.45 60.65 -16.11
N ALA A 41 5.94 60.37 -17.31
CA ALA A 41 5.37 59.08 -17.65
C ALA A 41 5.98 58.55 -18.95
N PHE A 42 6.04 57.21 -19.07
CA PHE A 42 6.47 56.55 -20.29
C PHE A 42 5.25 56.10 -21.09
N ASN A 43 5.19 56.48 -22.37
CA ASN A 43 4.15 56.03 -23.29
C ASN A 43 4.71 54.94 -24.23
N ALA A 44 4.35 53.69 -23.98
CA ALA A 44 4.83 52.54 -24.76
C ALA A 44 4.14 52.38 -26.13
N GLU A 45 3.01 53.06 -26.37
CA GLU A 45 2.17 52.89 -27.57
C GLU A 45 2.37 54.01 -28.62
N GLN A 46 3.27 54.95 -28.37
CA GLN A 46 3.51 56.06 -29.28
C GLN A 46 4.21 55.58 -30.58
N GLU A 47 3.46 55.56 -31.68
CA GLU A 47 3.92 55.05 -32.99
C GLU A 47 4.98 55.92 -33.69
N ALA A 48 5.11 57.20 -33.32
CA ALA A 48 6.04 58.13 -33.95
C ALA A 48 6.87 58.90 -32.90
N TYR A 49 8.17 58.61 -32.86
CA TYR A 49 9.15 59.38 -32.10
C TYR A 49 9.73 60.47 -33.01
N SER A 50 9.52 61.75 -32.68
CA SER A 50 10.29 62.84 -33.27
C SER A 50 11.52 63.08 -32.41
N SER A 51 12.70 62.70 -32.92
CA SER A 51 13.96 62.94 -32.22
C SER A 51 14.26 64.44 -32.21
N MET A 52 13.91 65.14 -31.13
CA MET A 52 14.48 66.45 -30.84
C MET A 52 15.87 66.22 -30.27
N ASN A 53 16.90 66.71 -30.95
CA ASN A 53 18.28 66.65 -30.48
C ASN A 53 18.47 67.64 -29.30
N LEU A 54 17.91 67.32 -28.14
CA LEU A 54 18.39 67.93 -26.90
C LEU A 54 19.72 67.27 -26.59
N LEU A 55 20.76 68.11 -26.62
CA LEU A 55 22.16 67.84 -26.36
C LEU A 55 22.38 66.84 -25.21
N ALA A 56 22.30 65.55 -25.50
CA ALA A 56 22.83 64.49 -24.66
C ALA A 56 24.32 64.40 -24.98
N GLY A 57 25.16 64.47 -23.94
CA GLY A 57 26.59 64.27 -24.07
C GLY A 57 26.88 63.04 -24.92
N ALA A 58 27.78 63.21 -25.88
CA ALA A 58 28.24 62.15 -26.78
C ALA A 58 28.60 60.89 -25.97
N ASP A 59 28.17 59.73 -26.48
CA ASP A 59 28.48 58.35 -26.05
C ASP A 59 27.42 57.55 -25.27
N SER A 60 26.15 57.98 -25.21
CA SER A 60 25.08 57.12 -24.66
C SER A 60 24.32 56.41 -25.78
N LYS A 61 24.61 55.13 -26.04
CA LYS A 61 23.83 54.32 -26.99
C LYS A 61 22.39 54.20 -26.47
N LEU A 62 21.39 54.31 -27.34
CA LEU A 62 19.97 54.21 -26.96
C LEU A 62 19.64 52.87 -26.25
N ALA A 63 20.43 51.82 -26.55
CA ALA A 63 20.36 50.51 -25.90
C ALA A 63 20.73 50.53 -24.40
N ASP A 64 21.54 51.50 -23.94
CA ASP A 64 21.89 51.67 -22.53
C ASP A 64 20.82 52.44 -21.74
N GLN A 65 19.80 52.97 -22.42
CA GLN A 65 18.75 53.81 -21.79
C GLN A 65 17.48 53.02 -21.42
N ILE A 66 17.35 51.78 -21.90
CA ILE A 66 16.24 50.87 -21.56
C ILE A 66 16.86 49.52 -21.20
N GLU A 67 16.97 49.24 -19.90
CA GLU A 67 17.47 47.97 -19.41
C GLU A 67 16.29 47.10 -18.93
N MET A 68 16.14 45.94 -19.57
CA MET A 68 15.20 44.91 -19.11
C MET A 68 15.90 44.02 -18.09
N VAL A 69 15.68 44.29 -16.81
CA VAL A 69 16.22 43.44 -15.74
C VAL A 69 15.25 42.29 -15.48
N GLN A 70 15.56 41.12 -16.03
CA GLN A 70 14.84 39.87 -15.76
C GLN A 70 15.64 39.05 -14.74
N PHE A 71 15.13 38.95 -13.51
CA PHE A 71 15.72 38.07 -12.50
C PHE A 71 15.40 36.60 -12.83
N ASN A 72 16.39 35.72 -12.71
CA ASN A 72 16.20 34.29 -12.86
C ASN A 72 15.39 33.75 -11.67
N ILE A 73 14.30 33.03 -11.93
CA ILE A 73 13.47 32.41 -10.91
C ILE A 73 14.02 31.00 -10.66
N ARG A 74 14.51 30.74 -9.44
CA ARG A 74 15.08 29.45 -8.98
C ARG A 74 14.00 28.39 -8.72
N VAL A 75 13.18 28.10 -9.73
CA VAL A 75 12.02 27.21 -9.60
C VAL A 75 12.45 25.78 -9.27
N GLN A 76 13.55 25.32 -9.88
CA GLN A 76 14.00 23.94 -9.75
C GLN A 76 14.56 23.65 -8.36
N GLU A 77 15.39 24.56 -7.83
CA GLU A 77 16.01 24.41 -6.50
C GLU A 77 14.96 24.41 -5.38
N HIS A 78 13.93 25.28 -5.48
CA HIS A 78 12.82 25.30 -4.53
C HIS A 78 11.96 24.04 -4.62
N LYS A 79 11.72 23.53 -5.83
CA LYS A 79 10.95 22.29 -6.05
C LYS A 79 11.68 21.08 -5.46
N GLU A 80 12.97 20.93 -5.74
CA GLU A 80 13.80 19.83 -5.24
C GLU A 80 13.88 19.84 -3.70
N THR A 81 14.12 21.02 -3.11
CA THR A 81 14.16 21.18 -1.66
C THR A 81 12.81 20.84 -1.01
N SER A 82 11.70 21.29 -1.61
CA SER A 82 10.36 20.97 -1.13
C SER A 82 10.07 19.47 -1.20
N ALA A 83 10.46 18.82 -2.30
CA ALA A 83 10.29 17.37 -2.48
C ALA A 83 11.07 16.58 -1.42
N GLN A 84 12.32 16.96 -1.14
CA GLN A 84 13.15 16.33 -0.11
C GLN A 84 12.52 16.48 1.28
N LEU A 85 12.09 17.69 1.65
CA LEU A 85 11.43 17.93 2.94
C LEU A 85 10.16 17.09 3.11
N VAL A 86 9.34 16.98 2.07
CA VAL A 86 8.14 16.13 2.10
C VAL A 86 8.52 14.67 2.31
N GLN A 87 9.54 14.16 1.63
CA GLN A 87 10.01 12.78 1.85
C GLN A 87 10.47 12.56 3.30
N ASP A 88 11.21 13.50 3.88
CA ASP A 88 11.70 13.38 5.26
C ASP A 88 10.56 13.48 6.29
N ILE A 89 9.57 14.32 6.03
CA ILE A 89 8.33 14.41 6.82
C ILE A 89 7.58 13.07 6.79
N LEU A 90 7.38 12.48 5.61
CA LEU A 90 6.68 11.21 5.46
C LEU A 90 7.43 10.08 6.16
N ARG A 91 8.76 10.06 6.06
CA ARG A 91 9.63 9.11 6.78
C ARG A 91 9.49 9.27 8.30
N LEU A 92 9.45 10.49 8.82
CA LEU A 92 9.29 10.74 10.25
C LEU A 92 7.90 10.33 10.74
N ALA A 93 6.87 10.61 9.95
CA ALA A 93 5.50 10.21 10.23
C ALA A 93 5.27 8.69 10.14
N GLY A 94 6.26 7.93 9.67
CA GLY A 94 6.21 6.47 9.56
C GLY A 94 5.44 5.97 8.34
N TYR A 95 5.20 6.84 7.35
CA TYR A 95 4.55 6.48 6.10
C TYR A 95 5.57 6.23 4.99
N SER A 96 5.20 5.41 4.01
CA SER A 96 5.94 5.30 2.76
C SER A 96 5.55 6.45 1.83
N SER A 97 6.54 7.10 1.21
CA SER A 97 6.32 8.20 0.25
C SER A 97 5.54 7.76 -1.00
N GLU A 98 5.60 6.46 -1.30
CA GLU A 98 4.94 5.84 -2.44
C GLU A 98 3.43 5.68 -2.24
N THR A 99 2.97 5.55 -0.99
CA THR A 99 1.53 5.58 -0.66
C THR A 99 0.88 6.90 -1.09
N PHE A 100 1.67 7.97 -1.20
CA PHE A 100 1.22 9.30 -1.61
C PHE A 100 1.49 9.61 -3.09
N GLY A 101 1.92 8.62 -3.88
CA GLY A 101 2.22 8.82 -5.30
C GLY A 101 3.43 9.72 -5.57
N ILE A 102 4.25 10.02 -4.54
CA ILE A 102 5.49 10.78 -4.68
C ILE A 102 6.55 9.83 -5.24
N TYR A 103 6.47 9.62 -6.54
CA TYR A 103 7.51 8.97 -7.33
C TYR A 103 8.58 10.01 -7.65
N ASP A 104 9.75 9.85 -7.04
CA ASP A 104 10.96 10.46 -7.58
C ASP A 104 11.22 9.83 -8.96
N GLY A 105 11.33 10.66 -9.98
CA GLY A 105 11.16 10.28 -11.37
C GLY A 105 12.15 9.23 -11.86
N GLY A 106 11.65 8.29 -12.68
CA GLY A 106 12.48 7.59 -13.68
C GLY A 106 13.42 6.48 -13.19
N GLY A 107 13.27 5.96 -11.97
CA GLY A 107 13.98 4.76 -11.53
C GLY A 107 13.46 3.48 -12.22
N PRO A 108 14.31 2.45 -12.41
CA PRO A 108 13.93 1.20 -13.05
C PRO A 108 12.72 0.58 -12.35
N VAL A 109 11.85 -0.08 -13.11
CA VAL A 109 10.67 -0.82 -12.63
C VAL A 109 11.01 -1.52 -11.33
N LYS A 110 10.47 -1.01 -10.22
CA LYS A 110 10.81 -1.49 -8.88
C LYS A 110 10.43 -2.96 -8.76
N THR A 111 11.38 -3.75 -8.26
CA THR A 111 11.15 -5.15 -7.95
C THR A 111 10.13 -5.25 -6.81
N ALA A 112 9.15 -6.15 -6.91
CA ALA A 112 8.04 -6.31 -5.95
C ALA A 112 8.49 -6.35 -4.48
N THR A 113 9.66 -6.93 -4.20
CA THR A 113 10.25 -7.02 -2.86
C THR A 113 10.64 -5.66 -2.25
N GLU A 114 11.00 -4.67 -3.06
CA GLU A 114 11.30 -3.32 -2.57
C GLU A 114 10.02 -2.57 -2.15
N ILE A 115 8.91 -2.87 -2.83
CA ILE A 115 7.59 -2.33 -2.52
C ILE A 115 7.10 -2.91 -1.18
N GLU A 116 7.23 -4.22 -0.99
CA GLU A 116 6.88 -4.91 0.27
C GLU A 116 7.70 -4.38 1.46
N SER A 117 9.03 -4.31 1.33
CA SER A 117 9.92 -3.79 2.38
C SER A 117 9.59 -2.34 2.78
N LYS A 118 9.13 -1.52 1.84
CA LYS A 118 8.78 -0.11 2.13
C LYS A 118 7.36 0.04 2.69
N GLN A 119 6.43 -0.86 2.36
CA GLN A 119 5.11 -0.93 2.99
C GLN A 119 5.18 -1.36 4.47
N GLN A 120 6.19 -2.17 4.86
CA GLN A 120 6.42 -2.59 6.25
C GLN A 120 6.46 -1.42 7.24
N ARG A 121 7.03 -0.24 6.88
CA ARG A 121 7.05 0.92 7.79
C ARG A 121 5.65 1.49 8.09
N SER A 122 4.78 1.51 7.08
CA SER A 122 3.40 1.98 7.25
C SER A 122 2.62 1.02 8.16
N LEU A 123 2.87 -0.28 8.00
CA LEU A 123 2.25 -1.34 8.79
C LEU A 123 2.70 -1.29 10.25
N LEU A 124 3.99 -1.12 10.54
CA LEU A 124 4.49 -0.93 11.91
C LEU A 124 3.84 0.29 12.60
N THR A 125 3.63 1.38 11.86
CA THR A 125 2.97 2.59 12.38
C THR A 125 1.48 2.33 12.64
N ARG A 126 0.82 1.61 11.74
CA ARG A 126 -0.57 1.16 11.90
C ARG A 126 -0.72 0.24 13.12
N ASP A 127 0.16 -0.73 13.32
CA ASP A 127 0.11 -1.65 14.46
C ASP A 127 0.25 -0.92 15.79
N ARG A 128 1.11 0.11 15.84
CA ARG A 128 1.23 0.99 17.01
C ARG A 128 -0.09 1.73 17.28
N LYS A 129 -0.76 2.22 16.24
CA LYS A 129 -2.08 2.88 16.37
C LYS A 129 -3.16 1.90 16.80
N ILE A 130 -3.23 0.71 16.20
CA ILE A 130 -4.17 -0.34 16.59
C ILE A 130 -4.00 -0.71 18.06
N ARG A 131 -2.75 -0.84 18.54
CA ARG A 131 -2.46 -1.13 19.95
C ARG A 131 -2.97 -0.06 20.91
N LEU A 132 -2.96 1.21 20.48
CA LEU A 132 -3.53 2.31 21.26
C LEU A 132 -5.07 2.32 21.18
N TRP A 133 -5.63 2.04 20.01
CA TRP A 133 -7.06 2.16 19.74
C TRP A 133 -7.86 0.97 20.27
N ARG A 134 -7.37 -0.26 20.14
CA ARG A 134 -8.03 -1.49 20.59
C ARG A 134 -8.55 -1.37 22.04
N PRO A 135 -7.73 -1.03 23.05
CA PRO A 135 -8.22 -0.89 24.42
C PRO A 135 -9.09 0.35 24.63
N ALA A 136 -8.94 1.41 23.82
CA ALA A 136 -9.79 2.59 23.93
C ALA A 136 -11.22 2.30 23.41
N ILE A 137 -11.32 1.66 22.24
CA ILE A 137 -12.58 1.25 21.63
C ILE A 137 -13.29 0.24 22.52
N ALA A 138 -12.59 -0.80 22.99
CA ALA A 138 -13.16 -1.80 23.87
C ALA A 138 -13.77 -1.19 25.14
N ARG A 139 -13.07 -0.22 25.76
CA ARG A 139 -13.60 0.51 26.93
C ARG A 139 -14.83 1.35 26.61
N ILE A 140 -14.86 2.03 25.45
CA ILE A 140 -16.02 2.84 25.05
C ILE A 140 -17.24 1.94 24.84
N ILE A 141 -17.06 0.82 24.14
CA ILE A 141 -18.16 -0.11 23.87
C ILE A 141 -18.67 -0.76 25.16
N GLU A 142 -17.77 -1.14 26.09
CA GLU A 142 -18.17 -1.64 27.41
C GLU A 142 -19.08 -0.63 28.14
N LYS A 143 -18.74 0.68 28.11
CA LYS A 143 -19.58 1.72 28.71
C LYS A 143 -20.91 1.91 27.98
N LEU A 144 -20.92 1.81 26.65
CA LEU A 144 -22.17 1.84 25.88
C LEU A 144 -23.09 0.67 26.24
N LEU A 145 -22.54 -0.55 26.38
CA LEU A 145 -23.29 -1.73 26.82
C LEU A 145 -23.80 -1.59 28.27
N ALA A 146 -23.03 -0.96 29.16
CA ALA A 146 -23.47 -0.67 30.52
C ALA A 146 -24.63 0.33 30.57
N VAL A 147 -24.57 1.37 29.73
CA VAL A 147 -25.67 2.35 29.58
C VAL A 147 -26.90 1.68 28.97
N ASP A 148 -26.71 0.80 27.98
CA ASP A 148 -27.81 0.08 27.34
C ASP A 148 -28.54 -0.84 28.34
N ASN A 149 -27.80 -1.65 29.10
CA ASN A 149 -28.38 -2.49 30.15
C ASN A 149 -29.16 -1.66 31.18
N ALA A 150 -28.60 -0.53 31.62
CA ALA A 150 -29.23 0.32 32.63
C ALA A 150 -30.51 1.04 32.14
N LEU A 151 -30.59 1.41 30.86
CA LEU A 151 -31.72 2.18 30.30
C LEU A 151 -32.78 1.30 29.63
N PHE A 152 -32.36 0.25 28.93
CA PHE A 152 -33.23 -0.61 28.13
C PHE A 152 -33.47 -1.97 28.77
N ASN A 153 -32.87 -2.24 29.93
CA ASN A 153 -33.05 -3.46 30.72
C ASN A 153 -32.72 -4.73 29.93
N THR A 154 -31.79 -4.61 28.97
CA THR A 154 -31.31 -5.70 28.14
C THR A 154 -30.64 -6.76 29.03
N PRO A 155 -31.02 -8.05 28.95
CA PRO A 155 -30.44 -9.12 29.76
C PRO A 155 -29.05 -9.51 29.22
N LEU A 156 -28.08 -8.61 29.37
CA LEU A 156 -26.73 -8.78 28.86
C LEU A 156 -25.71 -8.57 29.98
N THR A 157 -24.81 -9.53 30.18
CA THR A 157 -23.71 -9.36 31.13
C THR A 157 -22.66 -8.47 30.46
N VAL A 158 -22.46 -7.26 31.00
CA VAL A 158 -21.48 -6.32 30.45
C VAL A 158 -20.08 -6.88 30.65
N GLN A 159 -19.40 -7.16 29.54
CA GLN A 159 -18.01 -7.56 29.50
C GLN A 159 -17.28 -6.71 28.46
N GLN A 160 -15.96 -6.59 28.60
CA GLN A 160 -15.15 -5.89 27.62
C GLN A 160 -15.13 -6.69 26.31
N PRO A 161 -15.59 -6.14 25.18
CA PRO A 161 -15.58 -6.85 23.92
C PRO A 161 -14.15 -6.98 23.38
N ASP A 162 -13.86 -8.10 22.73
CA ASP A 162 -12.64 -8.22 21.93
C ASP A 162 -12.81 -7.46 20.61
N VAL A 163 -11.83 -6.63 20.29
CA VAL A 163 -11.86 -5.78 19.10
C VAL A 163 -10.75 -6.27 18.17
N TRP A 164 -11.14 -7.01 17.15
CA TRP A 164 -10.22 -7.49 16.12
C TRP A 164 -10.11 -6.47 14.98
N PHE A 165 -8.87 -6.25 14.53
CA PHE A 165 -8.59 -5.50 13.31
C PHE A 165 -7.98 -6.49 12.31
N PRO A 166 -8.48 -6.55 11.06
CA PRO A 166 -7.87 -7.40 10.04
C PRO A 166 -6.43 -6.98 9.80
N ASP A 167 -5.58 -7.86 9.28
CA ASP A 167 -4.23 -7.42 8.89
C ASP A 167 -4.31 -6.48 7.67
N GLY A 168 -3.44 -5.48 7.65
CA GLY A 168 -3.41 -4.43 6.62
C GLY A 168 -2.63 -4.86 5.39
N VAL A 169 -1.95 -5.99 5.47
CA VAL A 169 -1.24 -6.64 4.36
C VAL A 169 -2.14 -7.72 3.83
N GLN A 170 -2.58 -7.55 2.59
CA GLN A 170 -2.92 -8.70 1.79
C GLN A 170 -1.59 -9.12 1.17
N ASP A 171 -0.91 -10.08 1.78
CA ASP A 171 0.24 -10.70 1.14
C ASP A 171 -0.21 -11.20 -0.23
N SER A 172 0.66 -11.07 -1.24
CA SER A 172 0.28 -11.58 -2.55
C SER A 172 -0.04 -13.08 -2.42
N PRO A 173 -1.13 -13.57 -3.03
CA PRO A 173 -1.46 -15.00 -2.98
C PRO A 173 -0.30 -15.89 -3.43
N LEU A 174 0.56 -15.37 -4.32
CA LEU A 174 1.78 -16.02 -4.77
C LEU A 174 2.84 -16.16 -3.66
N SER A 175 3.05 -15.12 -2.85
CA SER A 175 4.00 -15.15 -1.73
C SER A 175 3.58 -16.16 -0.66
N ILE A 176 2.28 -16.19 -0.33
CA ILE A 176 1.71 -17.17 0.61
C ILE A 176 1.89 -18.58 0.05
N ALA A 177 1.53 -18.81 -1.21
CA ALA A 177 1.67 -20.12 -1.84
C ALA A 177 3.13 -20.62 -1.86
N GLN A 178 4.09 -19.74 -2.17
CA GLN A 178 5.52 -20.09 -2.15
C GLN A 178 6.01 -20.42 -0.74
N THR A 179 5.57 -19.68 0.26
CA THR A 179 5.90 -19.93 1.67
C THR A 179 5.33 -21.26 2.14
N VAL A 180 4.05 -21.51 1.87
CA VAL A 180 3.38 -22.77 2.20
C VAL A 180 4.05 -23.95 1.48
N GLN A 181 4.38 -23.81 0.19
CA GLN A 181 5.10 -24.83 -0.56
C GLN A 181 6.46 -25.15 0.07
N ALA A 182 7.25 -24.14 0.43
CA ALA A 182 8.56 -24.33 1.06
C ALA A 182 8.45 -25.04 2.42
N LEU A 183 7.48 -24.64 3.25
CA LEU A 183 7.24 -25.25 4.56
C LEU A 183 6.72 -26.69 4.44
N LYS A 184 5.83 -26.96 3.48
CA LYS A 184 5.33 -28.31 3.17
C LYS A 184 6.45 -29.22 2.66
N ALA A 185 7.28 -28.74 1.74
CA ALA A 185 8.40 -29.49 1.20
C ALA A 185 9.45 -29.83 2.27
N ALA A 186 9.63 -28.95 3.25
CA ALA A 186 10.50 -29.19 4.41
C ALA A 186 9.87 -30.11 5.48
N GLY A 187 8.58 -30.46 5.36
CA GLY A 187 7.87 -31.32 6.32
C GLY A 187 7.61 -30.67 7.68
N VAL A 188 7.61 -29.32 7.75
CA VAL A 188 7.53 -28.58 9.02
C VAL A 188 6.07 -28.29 9.42
N ILE A 189 5.12 -28.34 8.47
CA ILE A 189 3.71 -27.99 8.70
C ILE A 189 2.76 -29.11 8.26
N SER A 190 1.62 -29.23 8.96
CA SER A 190 0.50 -30.11 8.59
C SER A 190 -0.38 -29.47 7.50
N ASP A 191 -1.25 -30.27 6.88
CA ASP A 191 -2.27 -29.76 5.94
C ASP A 191 -3.18 -28.71 6.59
N GLN A 192 -3.56 -28.91 7.85
CA GLN A 192 -4.40 -27.97 8.59
C GLN A 192 -3.74 -26.59 8.73
N ILE A 193 -2.46 -26.55 9.09
CA ILE A 193 -1.71 -25.29 9.21
C ILE A 193 -1.48 -24.67 7.83
N ALA A 194 -1.26 -25.48 6.79
CA ALA A 194 -1.12 -24.99 5.42
C ALA A 194 -2.40 -24.32 4.91
N VAL A 195 -3.57 -24.94 5.09
CA VAL A 195 -4.88 -24.39 4.68
C VAL A 195 -5.20 -23.13 5.48
N GLY A 196 -4.97 -23.13 6.80
CA GLY A 196 -5.19 -21.94 7.63
C GLY A 196 -4.24 -20.78 7.31
N MET A 197 -3.03 -21.04 6.80
CA MET A 197 -2.13 -19.98 6.30
C MET A 197 -2.62 -19.37 4.98
N VAL A 198 -3.29 -20.15 4.13
CA VAL A 198 -3.87 -19.67 2.86
C VAL A 198 -5.19 -18.93 3.09
N HIS A 199 -5.97 -19.34 4.09
CA HIS A 199 -7.27 -18.78 4.43
C HIS A 199 -7.34 -18.31 5.90
N PRO A 200 -6.76 -17.15 6.23
CA PRO A 200 -6.74 -16.63 7.61
C PRO A 200 -8.10 -16.17 8.14
N ASP A 201 -9.08 -16.01 7.25
CA ASP A 201 -10.44 -15.58 7.52
C ASP A 201 -11.41 -16.72 7.82
N TRP A 202 -10.99 -17.97 7.60
CA TRP A 202 -11.80 -19.16 7.85
C TRP A 202 -11.78 -19.54 9.33
N ASP A 203 -12.89 -20.09 9.80
CA ASP A 203 -12.95 -20.68 11.13
C ASP A 203 -12.30 -22.07 11.18
N GLU A 204 -12.15 -22.61 12.39
CA GLU A 204 -11.49 -23.91 12.58
C GLU A 204 -12.27 -25.05 11.93
N ASP A 205 -13.60 -24.96 11.89
CA ASP A 205 -14.47 -25.99 11.31
C ASP A 205 -14.34 -26.01 9.79
N GLU A 206 -14.34 -24.84 9.14
CA GLU A 206 -14.14 -24.66 7.69
C GLU A 206 -12.77 -25.19 7.24
N VAL A 207 -11.72 -24.94 8.02
CA VAL A 207 -10.37 -25.48 7.74
C VAL A 207 -10.35 -27.00 7.84
N LEU A 208 -11.00 -27.58 8.85
CA LEU A 208 -11.07 -29.03 9.03
C LEU A 208 -11.84 -29.72 7.90
N GLU A 209 -12.94 -29.13 7.43
CA GLU A 209 -13.71 -29.64 6.29
C GLU A 209 -12.87 -29.68 5.01
N GLU A 210 -12.09 -28.63 4.73
CA GLU A 210 -11.23 -28.59 3.55
C GLU A 210 -10.10 -29.61 3.64
N VAL A 211 -9.47 -29.75 4.82
CA VAL A 211 -8.44 -30.78 5.03
C VAL A 211 -9.01 -32.19 4.81
N ALA A 212 -10.23 -32.45 5.28
CA ALA A 212 -10.89 -33.74 5.05
C ALA A 212 -11.14 -34.01 3.56
N ARG A 213 -11.53 -32.97 2.80
CA ARG A 213 -11.71 -33.06 1.34
C ARG A 213 -10.39 -33.35 0.64
N ILE A 214 -9.32 -32.64 0.98
CA ILE A 214 -7.97 -32.86 0.44
C ILE A 214 -7.49 -34.29 0.72
N GLN A 215 -7.70 -34.80 1.94
CA GLN A 215 -7.32 -36.17 2.29
C GLN A 215 -8.11 -37.21 1.51
N ALA A 216 -9.42 -37.00 1.32
CA ALA A 216 -10.26 -37.88 0.52
C ALA A 216 -9.81 -37.91 -0.95
N GLU A 217 -9.46 -36.76 -1.53
CA GLU A 217 -8.91 -36.66 -2.89
C GLU A 217 -7.55 -37.35 -3.02
N GLN A 218 -6.66 -37.16 -2.05
CA GLN A 218 -5.35 -37.83 -2.02
C GLN A 218 -5.49 -39.36 -1.92
N GLN A 219 -6.40 -39.85 -1.07
CA GLN A 219 -6.68 -41.28 -0.95
C GLN A 219 -7.30 -41.84 -2.23
N ALA A 220 -8.18 -41.10 -2.89
CA ALA A 220 -8.75 -41.50 -4.18
C ALA A 220 -7.73 -41.48 -5.33
N ALA A 221 -6.71 -40.62 -5.23
CA ALA A 221 -5.61 -40.52 -6.19
C ALA A 221 -4.50 -41.56 -5.96
N MET A 222 -4.45 -42.21 -4.79
CA MET A 222 -3.55 -43.32 -4.54
C MET A 222 -4.01 -44.56 -5.32
N PRO A 223 -3.22 -45.10 -6.26
CA PRO A 223 -3.56 -46.36 -6.90
C PRO A 223 -3.62 -47.46 -5.83
N ALA A 224 -4.71 -48.25 -5.85
CA ALA A 224 -4.89 -49.39 -4.95
C ALA A 224 -3.60 -50.22 -4.92
N ALA A 225 -3.03 -50.40 -3.72
CA ALA A 225 -1.82 -51.17 -3.52
C ALA A 225 -1.95 -52.51 -4.26
N LEU A 226 -1.07 -52.72 -5.25
CA LEU A 226 -0.97 -53.99 -5.96
C LEU A 226 -0.78 -55.09 -4.91
N PRO A 227 -1.58 -56.18 -4.92
CA PRO A 227 -1.37 -57.28 -3.98
C PRO A 227 0.05 -57.85 -4.19
N ASP A 228 0.79 -58.00 -3.08
CA ASP A 228 2.17 -58.50 -3.06
C ASP A 228 2.30 -59.82 -3.85
N PRO A 229 3.15 -59.91 -4.88
CA PRO A 229 3.21 -61.08 -5.76
C PRO A 229 4.12 -62.19 -5.20
N MET A 230 3.99 -62.56 -3.92
CA MET A 230 4.93 -63.49 -3.28
C MET A 230 4.32 -64.49 -2.29
N PHE A 231 3.13 -65.03 -2.57
CA PHE A 231 2.72 -66.33 -2.00
C PHE A 231 1.87 -67.14 -2.98
N LEU A 232 2.51 -67.65 -4.04
CA LEU A 232 2.01 -68.83 -4.75
C LEU A 232 2.91 -70.00 -4.34
N HIS A 233 2.49 -70.73 -3.30
CA HIS A 233 3.18 -71.96 -2.90
C HIS A 233 2.72 -73.09 -3.85
N PRO A 234 3.63 -73.76 -4.58
CA PRO A 234 3.26 -74.86 -5.46
C PRO A 234 3.36 -76.17 -4.68
N ASP A 235 2.29 -76.58 -4.00
CA ASP A 235 2.12 -77.98 -3.60
C ASP A 235 0.67 -78.28 -3.23
N ASP A 236 -0.18 -78.50 -4.25
CA ASP A 236 -1.44 -79.23 -4.09
C ASP A 236 -1.41 -80.42 -5.05
N GLY A 237 -0.92 -81.53 -4.55
CA GLY A 237 -0.76 -82.76 -5.32
C GLY A 237 -0.48 -84.00 -4.48
N SER A 238 -1.35 -84.37 -3.53
CA SER A 238 -1.41 -85.77 -3.06
C SER A 238 -2.77 -86.22 -2.49
N LEU A 239 -3.43 -87.10 -3.25
CA LEU A 239 -4.13 -88.35 -2.89
C LEU A 239 -4.66 -88.57 -1.44
N ALA A 240 -5.97 -88.87 -1.33
CA ALA A 240 -6.61 -89.96 -0.56
C ALA A 240 -8.13 -89.63 -0.40
N ASP A 241 -9.06 -90.31 -1.05
CA ASP A 241 -9.69 -91.61 -0.67
C ASP A 241 -10.52 -91.55 0.63
N GLY A 242 -11.77 -92.06 0.58
CA GLY A 242 -12.55 -92.35 1.81
C GLY A 242 -14.04 -91.98 1.89
N THR A 243 -14.87 -92.66 1.09
CA THR A 243 -16.19 -93.24 1.47
C THR A 243 -17.41 -92.41 1.91
N ALA A 244 -18.54 -92.85 1.32
CA ALA A 244 -19.94 -92.47 1.53
C ALA A 244 -20.55 -92.84 2.90
N GLN A 245 -21.65 -92.18 3.30
CA GLN A 245 -22.99 -92.80 3.37
C GLN A 245 -24.07 -91.92 4.06
N HIS A 246 -25.31 -92.20 3.65
CA HIS A 246 -26.60 -91.96 4.33
C HIS A 246 -27.09 -90.51 4.45
N GLY A 247 -28.30 -90.13 4.03
CA GLY A 247 -29.51 -90.90 3.76
C GLY A 247 -30.66 -90.35 4.60
N GLN A 248 -31.76 -89.99 3.92
CA GLN A 248 -33.14 -89.81 4.39
C GLN A 248 -33.70 -88.39 4.55
N ALA A 249 -34.93 -88.30 4.05
CA ALA A 249 -35.79 -87.16 3.82
C ALA A 249 -36.72 -86.85 5.00
N SER A 250 -37.24 -85.62 5.05
CA SER A 250 -38.63 -85.26 5.40
C SER A 250 -38.73 -83.73 5.29
N ASN A 251 -39.29 -83.14 4.24
CA ASN A 251 -40.71 -82.96 3.90
C ASN A 251 -41.51 -82.10 4.90
N ARG A 252 -42.23 -81.11 4.33
CA ARG A 252 -43.43 -80.40 4.82
C ARG A 252 -43.24 -79.36 5.94
N ASP A 253 -43.99 -78.26 6.03
CA ASP A 253 -45.04 -77.61 5.23
C ASP A 253 -45.47 -76.38 6.05
N SER A 254 -46.00 -75.36 5.38
CA SER A 254 -47.03 -74.42 5.86
C SER A 254 -46.72 -73.40 6.96
N GLY A 255 -47.01 -72.13 6.64
CA GLY A 255 -47.17 -71.00 7.56
C GLY A 255 -46.95 -69.67 6.89
#